data_AF-A0A078GJY7-F1
#
_entry.id   AF-A0A078GJY7-F1
#
_cell.length_a   1.000
_cell.length_b   1.000
_cell.length_c   1.000
_cell.angle_alpha   90.00
_cell.angle_beta   90.00
_cell.angle_gamma   90.00
#
_symmetry.space_group_name_H-M   'P 1'
#
loop_
_entity.id
_entity.type
_entity.pdbx_description
1 polymer ?
#
loop_
_entity_poly.entity_id
_entity_poly.type
_entity_poly.pdbx_seq_one_letter_code
_entity_poly.pdbx_strand_id
1 'polypeptide(L)' 'MDQQPEPVTYVCGDCGQENTLKSGDVIQCRECGYRILYKKRTRRVLIYHSPSNYVVVDSLAVVQYEAR' A
#
# COMPACT_ATOMS: atom_id res chain seq x y z
N MET A 1 5.28 -0.62 -26.58
CA MET A 1 5.26 -1.87 -25.79
C MET A 1 4.47 -1.54 -24.54
N ASP A 2 3.30 -2.17 -24.36
CA ASP A 2 2.41 -1.92 -23.23
C ASP A 2 3.06 -2.49 -21.95
N GLN A 3 3.51 -1.60 -21.06
CA GLN A 3 4.15 -1.98 -19.81
C GLN A 3 3.07 -2.55 -18.89
N GLN A 4 2.96 -3.87 -18.80
CA GLN A 4 2.03 -4.52 -17.88
C GLN A 4 2.30 -4.03 -16.44
N PRO A 5 1.27 -3.56 -15.71
CA PRO A 5 1.46 -3.02 -14.37
C PRO A 5 1.99 -4.12 -13.45
N GLU A 6 3.10 -3.85 -12.76
CA GLU A 6 3.67 -4.78 -11.78
C GLU A 6 2.64 -5.10 -10.68
N PRO A 7 2.58 -6.36 -10.21
CA PRO A 7 1.63 -6.76 -9.19
C PRO A 7 1.87 -6.00 -7.88
N VAL A 8 0.84 -5.29 -7.41
CA VAL A 8 0.89 -4.51 -6.18
C VAL A 8 0.67 -5.44 -4.97
N THR A 9 1.59 -5.38 -4.01
CA THR A 9 1.46 -6.07 -2.72
C THR A 9 0.70 -5.22 -1.73
N TYR A 10 -0.32 -5.83 -1.11
CA TYR A 10 -1.10 -5.27 -0.02
C TYR A 10 -0.79 -6.01 1.28
N VAL A 11 -1.14 -5.43 2.42
CA VAL A 11 -0.92 -5.96 3.77
C VAL A 11 -2.27 -5.95 4.49
N CYS A 12 -2.67 -7.07 5.09
CA CYS A 12 -3.92 -7.15 5.82
C CYS A 12 -3.88 -6.28 7.09
N GLY A 13 -4.98 -5.57 7.39
CA GLY A 13 -5.05 -4.75 8.59
C GLY A 13 -5.21 -5.53 9.90
N ASP A 14 -5.64 -6.79 9.84
CA ASP A 14 -5.86 -7.63 11.02
C ASP A 14 -4.69 -8.60 11.26
N CYS A 15 -4.41 -9.49 10.29
CA CYS A 15 -3.33 -10.48 10.42
C CYS A 15 -1.95 -9.97 9.99
N GLY A 16 -1.85 -8.77 9.41
CA GLY A 16 -0.56 -8.23 8.92
C GLY A 16 0.04 -8.96 7.72
N GLN A 17 -0.67 -9.96 7.17
CA GLN A 17 -0.13 -10.79 6.09
C GLN A 17 -0.16 -10.07 4.75
N GLU A 18 0.88 -10.32 3.94
CA GLU A 18 0.97 -9.79 2.58
C GLU A 18 0.02 -10.53 1.63
N ASN A 19 -0.76 -9.77 0.86
CA ASN A 19 -1.68 -10.28 -0.14
C ASN A 19 -1.39 -9.62 -1.50
N THR A 20 -1.20 -10.44 -2.53
CA THR A 20 -1.07 -9.98 -3.92
C THR A 20 -2.42 -10.06 -4.61
N LEU A 21 -2.97 -8.89 -4.96
CA LEU A 21 -4.22 -8.79 -5.72
C LEU A 21 -3.98 -8.13 -7.07
N LYS A 22 -4.68 -8.61 -8.09
CA LYS A 22 -4.73 -7.96 -9.40
C LYS A 22 -5.90 -6.98 -9.44
N SER A 23 -5.85 -6.06 -10.40
CA SER A 23 -6.96 -5.16 -10.67
C SER A 23 -8.21 -5.98 -11.03
N GLY A 24 -9.29 -5.80 -10.27
CA GLY A 24 -10.56 -6.51 -10.46
C GLY A 24 -10.76 -7.73 -9.56
N ASP A 25 -9.75 -8.17 -8.80
CA ASP A 25 -9.93 -9.21 -7.79
C ASP A 25 -10.73 -8.69 -6.58
N VAL A 26 -11.48 -9.57 -5.93
CA VAL A 26 -12.21 -9.25 -4.70
C VAL A 26 -11.22 -8.92 -3.58
N ILE A 27 -11.44 -7.79 -2.91
CA ILE A 27 -10.61 -7.33 -1.77
C ILE A 27 -10.94 -8.20 -0.55
N GLN A 28 -10.14 -9.26 -0.36
CA GLN A 28 -10.25 -10.16 0.78
C GLN A 28 -8.89 -10.79 1.11
N CYS A 29 -8.54 -10.80 2.39
CA CYS A 29 -7.37 -11.51 2.88
C CYS A 29 -7.58 -13.02 2.75
N ARG A 30 -6.58 -13.74 2.22
CA ARG A 30 -6.64 -15.19 2.01
C ARG A 30 -6.55 -16.01 3.30
N GLU A 31 -5.99 -15.44 4.37
CA GLU A 31 -5.79 -16.16 5.63
C GLU A 31 -6.93 -15.93 6.64
N CYS A 32 -7.35 -14.67 6.84
CA CYS A 32 -8.36 -14.33 7.86
C CYS A 32 -9.73 -13.94 7.27
N GLY A 33 -9.85 -13.75 5.95
CA GLY A 33 -11.09 -13.30 5.32
C GLY A 33 -11.43 -11.82 5.56
N TYR A 34 -10.56 -11.07 6.24
CA TYR A 34 -10.72 -9.64 6.46
C TYR A 34 -10.67 -8.85 5.15
N ARG A 35 -11.45 -7.77 5.04
CA ARG A 35 -11.70 -7.05 3.78
C ARG A 35 -10.98 -5.70 3.69
N ILE A 36 -10.18 -5.35 4.70
CA ILE A 36 -9.39 -4.12 4.72
C ILE A 36 -7.92 -4.48 4.56
N LEU A 37 -7.32 -4.00 3.47
CA LEU A 37 -5.93 -4.23 3.12
C LEU A 37 -5.25 -2.88 2.85
N TYR A 38 -4.02 -2.71 3.33
CA TYR A 38 -3.18 -1.53 3.12
C TYR A 38 -2.19 -1.76 1.98
N LYS A 39 -1.97 -0.76 1.13
CA LYS A 39 -0.94 -0.88 0.08
C LYS A 39 0.45 -0.66 0.66
N LYS A 40 1.41 -1.53 0.31
CA LYS A 40 2.79 -1.39 0.76
C LYS A 40 3.43 -0.13 0.17
N ARG A 41 4.19 0.59 0.98
CA ARG A 41 4.86 1.83 0.57
C ARG A 41 5.99 1.53 -0.42
N THR A 42 6.24 2.46 -1.34
CA THR A 42 7.39 2.37 -2.24
C THR A 42 8.67 2.75 -1.50
N ARG A 43 9.82 2.18 -1.89
CA ARG A 43 11.14 2.54 -1.34
C ARG A 43 11.64 3.92 -1.82
N ARG A 44 10.76 4.73 -2.43
CA ARG A 44 11.12 6.05 -2.94
C ARG A 44 11.09 7.02 -1.76
N VAL A 45 12.24 7.65 -1.51
CA VAL A 45 12.38 8.65 -0.45
C VAL A 45 11.52 9.87 -0.81
N LEU A 46 10.61 10.24 0.09
CA LEU A 46 9.89 11.50 -0.01
C LEU A 46 10.70 12.56 0.73
N ILE A 47 10.99 13.63 0.00
CA ILE A 47 11.72 14.78 0.52
C ILE A 47 10.70 15.84 0.87
N TYR A 48 10.53 16.12 2.16
CA TYR A 48 9.71 17.23 2.60
C TYR A 48 10.60 18.42 2.96
N HIS A 49 10.41 19.53 2.24
CA HIS A 49 11.17 20.76 2.46
C HIS A 49 10.40 21.63 3.46
N SER A 50 10.92 21.74 4.69
CA SER A 50 10.45 22.72 5.67
C SER A 50 11.51 23.82 5.84
N PRO A 51 11.12 25.07 6.12
CA PRO A 51 12.06 26.21 6.19
C PRO A 51 13.10 26.11 7.33
N SER A 52 12.94 25.20 8.29
CA SER A 52 13.89 25.00 9.41
C SER A 52 14.60 23.65 9.42
N ASN A 53 14.20 22.67 8.60
CA ASN A 53 14.86 21.36 8.55
C ASN A 53 14.47 20.51 7.32
N TYR A 54 15.40 19.69 6.84
CA TYR A 54 15.16 18.66 5.83
C TYR A 54 14.76 17.37 6.54
N VAL A 55 13.49 16.98 6.45
CA VAL A 55 13.01 15.73 7.02
C VAL A 55 12.91 14.70 5.90
N VAL A 56 13.78 13.68 5.96
CA VAL A 56 13.56 12.43 5.22
C VAL A 56 12.37 11.76 5.87
N VAL A 57 11.18 12.02 5.34
CA VAL A 57 9.96 11.43 5.85
C VAL A 57 9.87 9.99 5.35
N ASP A 58 10.40 9.04 6.13
CA ASP A 58 9.95 7.65 6.05
C ASP A 58 8.60 7.51 6.80
N SER A 59 7.63 8.34 6.40
CA SER A 59 6.26 8.33 6.95
C SER A 59 5.45 7.17 6.39
N LEU A 60 5.31 6.11 7.18
CA LEU A 60 4.23 5.14 7.06
C LEU A 60 2.87 5.86 7.07
N ALA A 61 2.35 6.21 5.90
CA ALA A 61 0.95 6.61 5.75
C ALA A 61 0.47 6.26 4.35
N VAL A 62 -0.26 5.15 4.24
CA VAL A 62 -1.08 4.86 3.05
C VAL A 62 -2.50 4.64 3.53
N VAL A 63 -3.30 5.70 3.43
CA VAL A 63 -4.76 5.64 3.51
C VAL A 63 -5.23 5.16 2.13
N GLN A 64 -5.82 3.97 2.03
CA GLN A 64 -6.70 3.68 0.91
C GLN A 64 -8.13 3.65 1.44
N TYR A 65 -8.84 4.73 1.11
CA TYR A 65 -10.26 4.92 1.33
C TYR A 65 -11.06 3.94 0.46
N GLU A 66 -12.10 3.44 1.11
CA GLU A 66 -13.28 2.67 0.71
C GLU A 66 -13.34 1.97 -0.65
N ALA A 67 -13.70 0.68 -0.56
CA ALA A 67 -14.13 -0.18 -1.64
C ALA A 67 -15.25 0.46 -2.46
N ARG A 68 -14.99 0.78 -3.73
CA ARG A 68 -16.01 0.87 -4.78
C ARG A 68 -15.92 -0.38 -5.63
#